data_AF-J9CS08-F1
#
_entry.id   AF-J9CS08-F1
#
_cell.length_a   1.000
_cell.length_b   1.000
_cell.length_c   1.000
_cell.angle_alpha   90.00
_cell.angle_beta   90.00
_cell.angle_gamma   90.00
#
_symmetry.space_group_name_H-M   'P 1'
#
loop_
_entity.id
_entity.type
_entity.pdbx_description
1 polymer ?
#
loop_
_entity_poly.entity_id
_entity_poly.type
_entity_poly.pdbx_seq_one_letter_code
_entity_poly.pdbx_strand_id
1 'polypeptide(L)'
;MPIVCIVIGEASSGGALGISVGNHIHMLEYSWYSVISPEGAASILWKDAKYAPEAAEHMKISAKDLKHLGIIDEIIPEIKGGAQNDIKSQAKVIESVIESSLKKLILLSSEELIQQRYEKYRQIENYK
;
A
#
# COMPACT_ATOMS: atom_id res chain seq x y z
N MET A 1 5.14 -1.09 19.76
CA MET A 1 3.68 -0.89 19.58
C MET A 1 3.27 -1.30 18.17
N PRO A 2 2.04 -1.79 17.96
CA PRO A 2 1.55 -2.19 16.65
C PRO A 2 1.35 -0.98 15.74
N ILE A 3 1.70 -1.10 14.45
CA ILE A 3 1.48 -0.05 13.45
C ILE A 3 0.76 -0.65 12.24
N VAL A 4 -0.39 -0.05 11.89
CA VAL A 4 -1.21 -0.41 10.74
C VAL A 4 -1.25 0.80 9.81
N CYS A 5 -0.85 0.60 8.55
CA CYS A 5 -0.80 1.63 7.52
C CYS A 5 -1.86 1.33 6.45
N ILE A 6 -2.55 2.35 5.95
CA ILE A 6 -3.54 2.20 4.88
C ILE A 6 -3.32 3.28 3.82
N VAL A 7 -3.08 2.87 2.58
CA VAL A 7 -3.03 3.79 1.44
C VAL A 7 -4.44 4.00 0.91
N ILE A 8 -4.98 5.19 1.14
CA ILE A 8 -6.36 5.57 0.78
C ILE A 8 -6.48 6.34 -0.55
N GLY A 9 -5.36 6.59 -1.24
CA GLY A 9 -5.32 7.34 -2.48
C GLY A 9 -3.96 7.20 -3.16
N GLU A 10 -3.17 8.27 -3.15
CA GLU A 10 -1.85 8.27 -3.81
C GLU A 10 -0.74 8.18 -2.76
N ALA A 11 0.20 7.25 -2.96
CA ALA A 11 1.39 7.11 -2.15
C ALA A 11 2.63 7.10 -3.04
N SER A 12 3.39 8.20 -3.05
CA SER A 12 4.58 8.32 -3.89
C SER A 12 5.86 8.46 -3.09
N SER A 13 6.85 7.66 -3.47
CA SER A 13 8.26 7.75 -3.09
C SER A 13 8.52 7.71 -1.57
N GLY A 14 9.64 8.32 -1.17
CA GLY A 14 10.10 8.39 0.21
C GLY A 14 9.13 9.09 1.17
N GLY A 15 8.31 10.02 0.68
CA GLY A 15 7.31 10.71 1.50
C GLY A 15 6.24 9.76 2.03
N ALA A 16 5.72 8.90 1.14
CA ALA A 16 4.80 7.83 1.55
C ALA A 16 5.51 6.79 2.41
N LEU A 17 6.75 6.42 2.05
CA LEU A 17 7.53 5.44 2.81
C LEU A 17 7.81 5.89 4.23
N GLY A 18 8.06 7.18 4.46
CA GLY A 18 8.36 7.73 5.78
C GLY A 18 7.26 7.48 6.83
N ILE A 19 6.03 7.19 6.41
CA ILE A 19 4.89 6.94 7.30
C ILE A 19 4.22 5.56 7.10
N SER A 20 4.69 4.76 6.15
CA SER A 20 4.08 3.47 5.79
C SER A 20 4.88 2.24 6.27
N VAL A 21 5.94 2.45 7.07
CA VAL A 21 6.74 1.37 7.69
C VAL A 21 6.01 0.76 8.90
N GLY A 22 4.99 -0.05 8.61
CA GLY A 22 4.09 -0.69 9.57
C GLY A 22 4.27 -2.20 9.70
N ASN A 23 3.63 -2.79 10.70
CA ASN A 23 3.48 -4.24 10.80
C ASN A 23 2.56 -4.75 9.68
N HIS A 24 1.40 -4.11 9.55
CA HIS A 24 0.48 -4.33 8.43
C HIS A 24 0.38 -3.07 7.57
N ILE A 25 0.35 -3.25 6.26
CA ILE A 25 0.09 -2.24 5.25
C ILE A 25 -1.00 -2.75 4.32
N HIS A 26 -2.06 -1.96 4.19
CA HIS A 26 -3.22 -2.25 3.34
C HIS A 26 -3.39 -1.13 2.31
N MET A 27 -4.13 -1.42 1.24
CA MET A 27 -4.45 -0.44 0.21
C MET A 27 -5.92 -0.53 -0.16
N LEU A 28 -6.57 0.62 -0.37
CA LEU A 28 -7.86 0.64 -1.08
C LEU A 28 -7.69 0.10 -2.51
N GLU A 29 -8.74 -0.50 -3.06
CA GLU A 29 -8.69 -1.17 -4.37
C GLU A 29 -8.19 -0.27 -5.51
N TYR A 30 -8.56 1.01 -5.53
CA TYR A 30 -8.17 1.96 -6.57
C TYR A 30 -7.04 2.91 -6.13
N SER A 31 -6.41 2.67 -4.99
CA SER A 31 -5.23 3.42 -4.56
C SER A 31 -3.95 2.88 -5.22
N TRP A 32 -2.92 3.72 -5.26
CA TRP A 32 -1.63 3.34 -5.86
C TRP A 32 -0.45 3.74 -4.98
N TYR A 33 0.60 2.91 -5.03
CA TYR A 33 1.84 3.15 -4.32
C TYR A 33 3.02 2.96 -5.28
N SER A 34 3.83 4.00 -5.47
CA SER A 34 4.97 3.99 -6.37
C SER A 34 6.22 4.63 -5.77
N VAL A 35 7.40 4.34 -6.34
CA VAL A 35 8.67 5.01 -6.04
C VAL A 35 8.79 6.40 -6.70
N ILE A 36 8.08 6.62 -7.81
CA ILE A 36 8.04 7.86 -8.60
C ILE A 36 6.63 8.01 -9.21
N SER A 37 6.17 9.23 -9.49
CA SER A 37 4.89 9.37 -10.20
C SER A 37 4.99 8.76 -11.62
N PRO A 38 3.90 8.22 -12.17
CA PRO A 38 3.89 7.71 -13.54
C PRO A 38 4.34 8.74 -14.58
N GLU A 39 3.97 10.01 -14.41
CA GLU A 39 4.37 11.12 -15.28
C GLU A 39 5.88 11.37 -15.20
N GLY A 40 6.46 11.28 -14.00
CA GLY A 40 7.89 11.39 -13.79
C GLY A 40 8.66 10.27 -14.46
N ALA A 41 8.21 9.01 -14.31
CA ALA A 41 8.80 7.87 -14.99
C ALA A 41 8.68 7.98 -16.53
N ALA A 42 7.51 8.38 -17.03
CA ALA A 42 7.26 8.58 -18.45
C ALA A 42 8.19 9.65 -19.05
N SER A 43 8.37 10.77 -18.35
CA SER A 43 9.25 11.86 -18.77
C SER A 43 10.73 11.45 -18.81
N ILE A 44 11.15 10.50 -17.97
CA ILE A 44 12.55 10.01 -17.96
C ILE A 44 12.75 8.95 -19.05
N LEU A 45 11.87 7.96 -19.13
CA LEU A 45 12.05 6.78 -19.98
C LEU A 45 11.62 7.02 -21.43
N TRP A 46 10.52 7.73 -21.65
CA TRP A 46 9.97 8.04 -22.99
C TRP A 46 10.18 9.49 -23.43
N LYS A 47 10.74 10.34 -22.57
CA LYS A 47 10.91 11.79 -22.81
C LYS A 47 9.59 12.53 -23.08
N ASP A 48 8.48 11.95 -22.62
CA ASP A 48 7.13 12.48 -22.86
C ASP A 48 6.17 11.97 -21.79
N ALA A 49 5.56 12.89 -21.03
CA ALA A 49 4.66 12.57 -19.92
C ALA A 49 3.36 11.89 -20.37
N LYS A 50 2.99 11.95 -21.65
CA LYS A 50 1.77 11.30 -22.16
C LYS A 50 1.79 9.78 -22.01
N TYR A 51 2.97 9.19 -21.88
CA TYR A 51 3.14 7.75 -21.64
C TYR A 51 2.95 7.36 -20.16
N ALA A 52 2.44 8.25 -19.31
CA ALA A 52 2.14 7.95 -17.90
C ALA A 52 1.28 6.69 -17.70
N PRO A 53 0.22 6.41 -18.51
CA PRO A 53 -0.54 5.16 -18.37
C PRO A 53 0.32 3.90 -18.61
N GLU A 54 1.17 3.94 -19.63
CA GLU A 54 2.09 2.84 -19.97
C GLU A 54 3.15 2.66 -18.88
N ALA A 55 3.70 3.76 -18.37
CA ALA A 55 4.63 3.75 -17.24
C ALA A 55 3.99 3.14 -15.99
N ALA A 56 2.76 3.53 -15.62
CA ALA A 56 2.05 2.99 -14.47
C ALA A 56 1.84 1.47 -14.58
N GLU A 57 1.47 0.98 -15.77
CA GLU A 57 1.25 -0.44 -16.02
C GLU A 57 2.55 -1.26 -15.91
N HIS A 58 3.66 -0.72 -16.43
CA HIS A 58 4.99 -1.36 -16.32
C HIS A 58 5.53 -1.34 -14.90
N MET A 59 5.24 -0.29 -14.14
CA MET A 59 5.72 -0.11 -12.77
C MET A 59 4.94 -0.91 -11.73
N LYS A 60 3.77 -1.46 -12.10
CA LYS A 60 2.99 -2.37 -11.23
C LYS A 60 2.62 -1.73 -9.88
N ILE A 61 2.04 -0.52 -9.95
CA ILE A 61 1.80 0.35 -8.79
C ILE A 61 0.42 0.18 -8.13
N SER A 62 -0.44 -0.67 -8.70
CA SER A 62 -1.82 -0.86 -8.19
C SER A 62 -1.84 -1.71 -6.92
N ALA A 63 -2.92 -1.60 -6.13
CA ALA A 63 -3.13 -2.47 -4.97
C ALA A 63 -3.06 -3.97 -5.32
N LYS A 64 -3.56 -4.36 -6.50
CA LYS A 64 -3.53 -5.75 -6.99
C LYS A 64 -2.11 -6.23 -7.27
N ASP A 65 -1.33 -5.40 -7.96
CA ASP A 65 0.06 -5.70 -8.26
C ASP A 65 0.90 -5.83 -6.99
N LEU A 66 0.78 -4.87 -6.07
CA LEU A 66 1.57 -4.84 -4.85
C LEU A 66 1.17 -5.94 -3.87
N LYS A 67 -0.08 -6.39 -3.91
CA LYS A 67 -0.52 -7.58 -3.18
C LYS A 67 0.11 -8.85 -3.76
N HIS A 68 0.16 -8.96 -5.09
CA HIS A 68 0.80 -10.08 -5.77
C HIS A 68 2.31 -10.14 -5.50
N LEU A 69 2.98 -8.98 -5.46
CA LEU A 69 4.40 -8.84 -5.13
C LEU A 69 4.71 -9.04 -3.63
N GLY A 70 3.70 -9.23 -2.78
CA GLY A 70 3.88 -9.42 -1.34
C GLY A 70 4.30 -8.15 -0.58
N ILE A 71 4.17 -6.97 -1.20
CA ILE A 71 4.49 -5.67 -0.57
C ILE A 71 3.39 -5.27 0.42
N ILE A 72 2.13 -5.59 0.11
CA ILE A 72 0.99 -5.29 0.99
C ILE A 72 0.28 -6.53 1.53
N ASP A 73 -0.33 -6.39 2.70
CA ASP A 73 -0.98 -7.49 3.41
C ASP A 73 -2.38 -7.76 2.89
N GLU A 74 -3.21 -6.74 2.66
CA GLU A 74 -4.58 -6.94 2.18
C GLU A 74 -5.04 -5.77 1.32
N ILE A 75 -5.92 -6.06 0.36
CA ILE A 75 -6.64 -5.04 -0.43
C ILE A 75 -7.99 -4.81 0.25
N ILE A 76 -8.31 -3.55 0.51
CA ILE A 76 -9.59 -3.12 1.04
C ILE A 76 -10.49 -2.80 -0.16
N PRO A 77 -11.56 -3.58 -0.41
CA PRO A 77 -12.46 -3.31 -1.53
C PRO A 77 -13.12 -1.93 -1.38
N GLU A 78 -13.34 -1.26 -2.50
CA GLU A 78 -14.08 0.00 -2.52
C GLU A 78 -15.57 -0.22 -2.79
N ILE A 79 -16.41 0.64 -2.21
CA ILE A 79 -17.84 0.69 -2.54
C ILE A 79 -18.00 0.87 -4.05
N LYS A 80 -19.08 0.30 -4.61
CA LYS A 80 -19.36 0.34 -6.06
C LYS A 80 -19.22 1.77 -6.62
N GLY A 81 -18.32 1.89 -7.60
CA GLY A 81 -17.99 3.15 -8.28
C GLY A 81 -16.98 4.05 -7.56
N GLY A 82 -16.35 3.58 -6.47
CA GLY A 82 -15.28 4.26 -5.75
C GLY A 82 -15.65 4.71 -4.34
N ALA A 83 -14.66 4.82 -3.47
CA ALA A 83 -14.76 5.23 -2.07
C ALA A 83 -15.50 6.57 -1.89
N GLN A 84 -15.36 7.49 -2.84
CA GLN A 84 -16.01 8.79 -2.83
C GLN A 84 -17.54 8.71 -2.92
N ASN A 85 -18.11 7.62 -3.44
CA ASN A 85 -19.56 7.50 -3.62
C ASN A 85 -20.30 7.32 -2.29
N ASP A 86 -19.68 6.67 -1.31
CA ASP A 86 -20.22 6.56 0.04
C ASP A 86 -19.08 6.42 1.06
N ILE A 87 -18.58 7.57 1.48
CA ILE A 87 -17.46 7.69 2.43
C ILE A 87 -17.79 6.99 3.76
N LYS A 88 -19.06 7.04 4.21
CA LYS A 88 -19.45 6.43 5.49
C LYS A 88 -19.40 4.91 5.40
N SER A 89 -19.88 4.35 4.31
CA SER A 89 -19.79 2.90 4.09
C SER A 89 -18.35 2.46 3.87
N GLN A 90 -17.55 3.22 3.10
CA GLN A 90 -16.13 2.90 2.92
C GLN A 90 -15.36 2.93 4.26
N ALA A 91 -15.63 3.93 5.11
CA ALA A 91 -15.00 4.04 6.42
C ALA A 91 -15.28 2.81 7.31
N LYS A 92 -16.48 2.23 7.25
CA LYS A 92 -16.80 0.99 8.00
C LYS A 92 -16.00 -0.21 7.51
N VAL A 93 -15.74 -0.30 6.20
CA VAL A 93 -14.89 -1.37 5.64
C VAL A 93 -13.45 -1.20 6.14
N ILE A 94 -12.94 0.04 6.11
CA ILE A 94 -11.62 0.38 6.64
C ILE A 94 -11.52 0.07 8.14
N GLU A 95 -12.52 0.45 8.93
CA GLU A 95 -12.60 0.19 10.37
C GLU A 95 -12.50 -1.32 10.67
N SER A 96 -13.24 -2.14 9.94
CA SER A 96 -13.19 -3.60 10.10
C SER A 96 -11.79 -4.18 9.84
N VAL A 97 -11.08 -3.66 8.84
CA VAL A 97 -9.70 -4.06 8.53
C VAL A 97 -8.73 -3.61 9.63
N ILE A 98 -8.87 -2.37 10.13
CA ILE A 98 -8.06 -1.87 11.25
C ILE A 98 -8.27 -2.75 12.48
N GLU A 99 -9.53 -3.05 12.84
CA GLU A 99 -9.83 -3.92 13.97
C GLU A 99 -9.23 -5.31 13.80
N SER A 100 -9.38 -5.93 12.63
CA SER A 100 -8.83 -7.26 12.38
C SER A 100 -7.30 -7.26 12.48
N SER A 101 -6.64 -6.22 11.96
CA SER A 101 -5.20 -6.08 12.03
C SER A 101 -4.72 -5.87 13.46
N LEU A 102 -5.37 -4.98 14.22
CA LEU A 102 -5.04 -4.75 15.62
C LEU A 102 -5.28 -6.00 16.46
N LYS A 103 -6.41 -6.70 16.30
CA LYS A 103 -6.69 -7.96 17.02
C LYS A 103 -5.58 -9.00 16.87
N LYS A 104 -4.95 -9.09 15.69
CA LYS A 104 -3.79 -9.97 15.45
C LYS A 104 -2.53 -9.44 16.13
N LEU A 105 -2.26 -8.14 16.01
CA LEU A 105 -1.01 -7.53 16.45
C LEU A 105 -0.92 -7.29 17.97
N ILE A 106 -2.03 -7.05 18.66
CA ILE A 106 -2.02 -6.82 20.12
C ILE A 106 -1.69 -8.08 20.93
N LEU A 107 -1.74 -9.26 20.29
CA LEU A 107 -1.36 -10.53 20.92
C LEU A 107 0.16 -10.70 20.99
N LEU A 108 0.92 -9.87 20.26
CA LEU A 108 2.37 -9.90 20.19
C LEU A 108 2.98 -8.99 21.25
N SER A 109 4.09 -9.44 21.83
CA SER A 109 4.97 -8.64 22.67
C SER A 109 5.61 -7.50 21.87
N SER A 110 6.22 -6.54 22.58
CA SER A 110 6.89 -5.41 21.92
C SER A 110 8.07 -5.87 21.05
N GLU A 111 8.80 -6.86 21.53
CA GLU A 111 9.92 -7.50 20.85
C GLU A 111 9.45 -8.23 19.58
N GLU A 112 8.36 -9.00 19.67
CA GLU A 112 7.77 -9.69 18.51
C GLU A 112 7.26 -8.69 17.47
N LEU A 113 6.65 -7.57 17.89
CA LEU A 113 6.19 -6.52 16.98
C LEU A 113 7.34 -5.85 16.21
N ILE A 114 8.48 -5.64 16.88
CA ILE A 114 9.69 -5.07 16.26
C ILE A 114 10.28 -6.10 15.29
N GLN A 115 10.42 -7.34 15.73
CA GLN A 115 11.01 -8.41 14.93
C GLN A 115 10.18 -8.72 13.68
N GLN A 116 8.86 -8.87 13.82
CA GLN A 116 7.95 -9.09 12.70
C GLN A 116 8.08 -7.99 11.65
N ARG A 117 8.14 -6.73 12.08
CA ARG A 117 8.30 -5.60 11.17
C ARG A 117 9.65 -5.64 10.47
N TYR A 118 10.72 -5.89 11.21
CA TYR A 118 12.06 -6.02 10.63
C TYR A 118 12.10 -7.12 9.56
N GLU A 119 11.57 -8.31 9.87
CA GLU A 119 11.54 -9.45 8.95
C GLU A 119 10.71 -9.16 7.70
N LYS A 120 9.52 -8.57 7.85
CA LYS A 120 8.65 -8.17 6.73
C LYS A 120 9.42 -7.38 5.69
N TYR A 121 10.11 -6.31 6.10
CA TYR A 121 10.83 -5.45 5.16
C TYR A 121 12.14 -6.08 4.67
N ARG A 122 12.80 -6.92 5.49
CA ARG A 122 14.02 -7.62 5.08
C ARG A 122 13.76 -8.67 3.99
N GLN A 123 12.54 -9.22 3.93
CA GLN A 123 12.13 -10.21 2.92
C GLN A 123 11.72 -9.59 1.57
N ILE A 124 11.54 -8.27 1.49
CA ILE A 124 11.15 -7.59 0.24
C ILE A 124 12.25 -7.66 -0.83
N GLU A 125 13.47 -8.07 -0.46
CA GLU A 125 14.53 -8.39 -1.40
C GLU A 125 14.56 -9.89 -1.73
N ASN A 126 14.07 -10.26 -2.92
CA ASN A 126 14.48 -11.50 -3.58
C ASN A 126 15.35 -11.14 -4.80
N TYR A 127 16.64 -10.90 -4.55
CA TYR A 127 17.64 -11.09 -5.58
C TYR A 127 17.80 -12.60 -5.81
N LYS A 128 17.31 -13.08 -6.96
CA LYS A 128 17.79 -14.31 -7.57
C LYS A 128 18.69 -13.94 -8.75
#